data_AF-A0A116LJK1-F1
#
_entry.id   AF-A0A116LJK1-F1
#
_cell.length_a   1.000
_cell.length_b   1.000
_cell.length_c   1.000
_cell.angle_alpha   90.00
_cell.angle_beta   90.00
_cell.angle_gamma   90.00
#
_symmetry.space_group_name_H-M   'P 1'
#
loop_
_entity.id
_entity.type
_entity.pdbx_description
1 polymer ?
#
loop_
_entity_poly.entity_id
_entity_poly.type
_entity_poly.pdbx_seq_one_letter_code
_entity_poly.pdbx_strand_id
1 'polypeptide(L)'
;MNQAIKKRLEKLKAQTTSNASGIVFLTRLSPSRYEVRHQEHSPRYKETVAVYATEKEAREVVDIIEKEGDYIIFWDDIGLQDDE
;
A
#
# COMPACT_ATOMS: atom_id res chain seq x y z
N MET A 1 -21.19 -5.24 1.85
CA MET A 1 -19.97 -4.91 1.06
C MET A 1 -19.07 -4.07 1.96
N ASN A 2 -17.86 -4.56 2.24
CA ASN A 2 -16.98 -4.00 3.26
C ASN A 2 -16.54 -2.56 2.90
N GLN A 3 -16.77 -1.57 3.78
CA GLN A 3 -16.50 -0.14 3.51
C GLN A 3 -15.03 0.11 3.11
N ALA A 4 -14.13 -0.68 3.68
CA ALA A 4 -12.73 -0.83 3.34
C ALA A 4 -12.49 -1.01 1.82
N ILE A 5 -13.15 -1.99 1.22
CA ILE A 5 -13.01 -2.36 -0.20
C ILE A 5 -13.52 -1.22 -1.08
N LYS A 6 -14.60 -0.55 -0.68
CA LYS A 6 -15.14 0.59 -1.43
C LYS A 6 -14.16 1.77 -1.42
N LYS A 7 -13.52 2.05 -0.29
CA LYS A 7 -12.52 3.14 -0.16
C LYS A 7 -11.26 2.85 -0.98
N ARG A 8 -10.80 1.60 -1.00
CA ARG A 8 -9.72 1.13 -1.89
C ARG A 8 -10.11 1.34 -3.36
N LEU A 9 -11.30 0.91 -3.76
CA LEU A 9 -11.76 0.99 -5.15
C LEU A 9 -11.90 2.42 -5.65
N GLU A 10 -12.40 3.35 -4.83
CA GLU A 10 -12.54 4.76 -5.22
C GLU A 10 -11.18 5.46 -5.37
N LYS A 11 -10.22 5.18 -4.47
CA LYS A 11 -8.83 5.66 -4.62
C LYS A 11 -8.16 5.07 -5.87
N LEU A 12 -8.39 3.78 -6.15
CA LEU A 12 -7.86 3.11 -7.34
C LEU A 12 -8.41 3.73 -8.64
N LYS A 13 -9.73 3.98 -8.69
CA LYS A 13 -10.39 4.65 -9.82
C LYS A 13 -9.88 6.07 -10.06
N ALA A 14 -9.64 6.85 -8.99
CA ALA A 14 -9.13 8.21 -9.09
C ALA A 14 -7.72 8.28 -9.69
N GLN A 15 -6.98 7.16 -9.68
CA GLN A 15 -5.56 7.13 -10.04
C GLN A 15 -5.24 6.21 -11.22
N THR A 16 -6.20 5.40 -11.70
CA THR A 16 -6.14 4.71 -13.00
C THR A 16 -6.01 5.66 -14.21
N THR A 17 -6.13 6.98 -14.00
CA THR A 17 -5.81 8.03 -14.98
C THR A 17 -4.37 8.54 -14.91
N SER A 18 -3.54 8.04 -13.97
CA SER A 18 -2.16 8.49 -13.75
C SER A 18 -1.14 7.58 -14.43
N ASN A 19 -0.07 8.16 -15.00
CA ASN A 19 1.09 7.44 -15.55
C ASN A 19 2.02 6.90 -14.44
N ALA A 20 1.46 6.41 -13.34
CA ALA A 20 2.21 6.00 -12.17
C ALA A 20 3.15 4.83 -12.48
N SER A 21 4.37 4.89 -11.93
CA SER A 21 5.39 3.84 -11.97
C SER A 21 4.95 2.54 -11.27
N GLY A 22 3.89 2.60 -10.45
CA GLY A 22 3.36 1.44 -9.76
C GLY A 22 2.47 1.81 -8.58
N ILE A 23 2.24 0.83 -7.72
CA ILE A 23 1.39 0.93 -6.53
C ILE A 23 2.14 0.42 -5.31
N VAL A 24 2.03 1.12 -4.19
CA VAL A 24 2.53 0.70 -2.88
C VAL A 24 1.36 0.60 -1.92
N PHE A 25 1.19 -0.55 -1.28
CA PHE A 25 0.24 -0.74 -0.19
C PHE A 25 0.99 -0.83 1.13
N LEU A 26 0.64 0.01 2.10
CA LEU A 26 1.00 -0.17 3.49
C LEU A 26 -0.22 -0.69 4.25
N THR A 27 -0.15 -1.92 4.75
CA THR A 27 -1.22 -2.54 5.52
C THR A 27 -0.79 -2.82 6.96
N ARG A 28 -1.52 -2.29 7.94
CA ARG A 28 -1.35 -2.69 9.34
C ARG A 28 -2.02 -4.05 9.54
N LEU A 29 -1.24 -5.11 9.77
CA LEU A 29 -1.74 -6.47 10.01
C LEU A 29 -2.05 -6.72 11.49
N SER A 30 -1.26 -6.12 12.38
CA SER A 30 -1.47 -6.15 13.83
C SER A 30 -0.75 -4.95 14.48
N PRO A 31 -0.87 -4.72 15.80
CA PRO A 31 -0.19 -3.58 16.45
C PRO A 31 1.33 -3.51 16.25
N SER A 32 1.98 -4.66 16.02
CA SER A 32 3.43 -4.79 15.82
C SER A 32 3.79 -5.41 14.47
N ARG A 33 2.88 -5.40 13.49
CA ARG A 33 3.13 -5.98 12.16
C ARG A 33 2.52 -5.12 11.07
N TYR A 34 3.38 -4.58 10.21
CA TYR A 34 3.02 -3.73 9.09
C TYR A 34 3.57 -4.34 7.80
N GLU A 35 2.73 -4.59 6.82
CA GLU A 35 3.14 -5.09 5.49
C GLU A 35 3.26 -3.92 4.52
N VAL A 36 4.40 -3.79 3.85
CA VAL A 36 4.56 -2.95 2.65
C VAL A 36 4.61 -3.86 1.44
N ARG A 37 3.70 -3.63 0.50
CA ARG A 37 3.65 -4.32 -0.80
C ARG A 37 3.87 -3.32 -1.90
N HIS A 38 4.96 -3.47 -2.64
CA HIS A 38 5.36 -2.63 -3.75
C HIS A 38 5.15 -3.37 -5.07
N GLN A 39 4.32 -2.83 -5.93
CA GLN A 39 3.97 -3.36 -7.25
C GLN A 39 4.46 -2.37 -8.31
N GLU A 40 5.37 -2.79 -9.17
CA GLU A 40 5.89 -1.96 -10.26
C GLU A 40 5.08 -2.19 -11.55
N HIS A 41 4.58 -1.11 -12.15
CA HIS A 41 3.97 -1.11 -13.49
C HIS A 41 5.06 -1.05 -14.57
N SER A 42 5.92 -2.05 -14.59
CA SER A 42 6.89 -2.24 -15.66
C SER A 42 6.39 -3.32 -16.65
N PRO A 43 6.96 -3.43 -17.87
CA PRO A 43 6.62 -4.49 -18.83
C PRO A 43 6.76 -5.91 -18.27
N ARG A 44 7.54 -6.07 -17.19
CA ARG A 44 7.61 -7.28 -16.38
C ARG A 44 7.11 -6.92 -15.00
N TYR A 45 5.81 -7.13 -14.76
CA TYR A 45 5.20 -6.96 -13.45
C TYR A 45 6.12 -7.53 -12.36
N LYS A 46 6.46 -6.70 -11.38
CA LYS A 46 7.30 -7.07 -10.25
C LYS A 46 6.57 -6.66 -8.97
N GLU A 47 6.47 -7.60 -8.05
CA GLU A 47 5.87 -7.39 -6.74
C GLU A 47 6.90 -7.76 -5.67
N THR A 48 7.07 -6.87 -4.70
CA THR A 48 7.91 -7.08 -3.52
C THR A 48 7.06 -6.88 -2.27
N VAL A 49 7.15 -7.79 -1.32
CA VAL A 49 6.43 -7.73 -0.04
C VAL A 49 7.43 -7.79 1.10
N ALA A 50 7.33 -6.86 2.04
CA ALA A 50 8.14 -6.81 3.26
C ALA A 50 7.26 -6.54 4.47
N VAL A 51 7.64 -7.09 5.62
CA VAL A 51 6.91 -6.92 6.88
C VAL A 51 7.82 -6.27 7.92
N TYR A 52 7.31 -5.24 8.57
CA TYR A 52 8.01 -4.42 9.55
C TYR A 52 7.33 -4.51 10.92
N ALA A 53 8.14 -4.33 11.98
CA ALA A 53 7.65 -4.45 13.35
C ALA A 53 6.92 -3.17 13.81
N THR A 54 7.27 -2.03 13.20
CA THR A 54 6.70 -0.73 13.57
C THR A 54 6.13 0.00 12.37
N GLU A 55 5.15 0.87 12.64
CA GLU A 55 4.61 1.77 11.62
C GLU A 55 5.72 2.65 11.05
N LYS A 56 6.60 3.16 11.92
CA LYS A 56 7.70 4.05 11.54
C LYS A 56 8.61 3.44 10.49
N GLU A 57 9.09 2.21 10.70
CA GLU A 57 9.94 1.50 9.73
C GLU A 57 9.23 1.32 8.39
N ALA A 58 7.95 0.97 8.45
CA ALA A 58 7.15 0.77 7.25
C ALA A 58 6.92 2.08 6.49
N ARG A 59 6.71 3.20 7.19
CA ARG A 59 6.60 4.54 6.60
C ARG A 59 7.92 4.97 5.94
N GLU A 60 9.04 4.77 6.62
CA GLU A 60 10.36 5.12 6.08
C GLU A 60 10.63 4.42 4.74
N VAL A 61 10.19 3.17 4.60
CA VAL A 61 10.31 2.42 3.35
C VAL A 61 9.39 2.98 2.26
N VAL A 62 8.15 3.33 2.61
CA VAL A 62 7.22 4.00 1.67
C VAL A 62 7.79 5.34 1.19
N ASP A 63 8.36 6.14 2.10
CA ASP A 63 8.98 7.44 1.78
C ASP A 63 10.23 7.27 0.88
N ILE A 64 10.95 6.15 0.99
CA ILE A 64 12.05 5.81 0.08
C ILE A 64 11.49 5.49 -1.31
N ILE A 65 10.47 4.62 -1.39
CA ILE A 65 9.87 4.23 -2.68
C ILE A 65 9.24 5.44 -3.39
N GLU A 66 8.58 6.33 -2.65
CA GLU A 66 7.99 7.57 -3.21
C GLU A 66 9.04 8.47 -3.89
N LYS A 67 10.31 8.40 -3.47
CA LYS A 67 11.40 9.16 -4.09
C LYS A 67 11.94 8.52 -5.37
N GLU A 68 11.67 7.24 -5.60
CA GLU A 68 12.17 6.50 -6.77
C GLU A 68 11.31 6.73 -8.02
N GLY A 69 10.07 7.20 -7.86
CA GLY A 69 9.18 7.49 -8.96
C GLY A 69 7.77 7.88 -8.52
N ASP A 70 6.89 8.10 -9.50
CA ASP A 70 5.50 8.43 -9.23
C ASP A 70 4.73 7.17 -8.83
N TYR A 71 4.71 6.86 -7.54
CA TYR A 71 3.99 5.70 -7.01
C TYR A 71 2.66 6.10 -6.38
N ILE A 72 1.65 5.28 -6.64
CA ILE A 72 0.37 5.38 -5.96
C ILE A 72 0.49 4.73 -4.57
N ILE A 73 0.26 5.47 -3.49
CA ILE A 73 0.38 4.96 -2.13
C ILE A 73 -1.00 4.74 -1.48
N PHE A 74 -1.24 3.50 -1.05
CA PHE A 74 -2.42 3.09 -0.28
C PHE A 74 -2.05 2.83 1.18
N TRP A 75 -2.58 3.67 2.06
CA TRP A 75 -2.57 3.46 3.51
C TRP A 75 -3.79 2.67 3.93
N ASP A 76 -3.55 1.54 4.57
CA ASP A 76 -4.54 0.52 4.81
C ASP A 76 -4.52 0.02 6.25
N ASP A 77 -5.40 0.57 7.08
CA ASP A 77 -5.59 0.12 8.47
C ASP A 77 -6.57 -1.07 8.58
N ILE A 78 -6.92 -1.74 7.49
CA ILE A 78 -8.02 -2.72 7.46
C ILE A 78 -7.65 -4.05 8.17
N GLY A 79 -6.39 -4.28 8.56
CA GLY A 79 -6.02 -5.43 9.39
C GLY A 79 -6.43 -5.30 10.86
N LEU A 80 -7.06 -4.18 11.25
CA LEU A 80 -7.89 -4.08 12.44
C LEU A 80 -9.36 -4.17 12.03
N GLN A 81 -9.79 -5.31 11.47
CA GLN A 81 -11.17 -5.70 11.71
C GLN A 81 -11.21 -6.14 13.17
N ASP A 82 -11.77 -5.28 14.02
CA ASP A 82 -12.36 -5.76 15.25
C ASP A 82 -13.37 -6.84 14.84
N ASP A 83 -13.00 -8.10 15.08
CA ASP A 83 -13.96 -9.20 15.15
C ASP A 83 -14.88 -8.90 16.35
N GLU A 84 -15.87 -8.03 16.17
CA GLU A 84 -17.11 -8.00 16.97
C GLU A 84 -18.24 -8.68 16.20
#